data_AF-A0AAD3UCW7-F1
#
_entry.id   AF-A0AAD3UCW7-F1
#
_cell.length_a   1.000
_cell.length_b   1.000
_cell.length_c   1.000
_cell.angle_alpha   90.00
_cell.angle_beta   90.00
_cell.angle_gamma   90.00
#
_symmetry.space_group_name_H-M   'P 1'
#
loop_
_entity.id
_entity.type
_entity.pdbx_description
1 polymer ?
#
loop_
_entity_poly.entity_id
_entity_poly.type
_entity_poly.pdbx_seq_one_letter_code
_entity_poly.pdbx_strand_id
1 'polypeptide(L)'
;MSKLNQQIEKTWLETNTKLLVFFSTAMVAIFSFCYGDQVAGKTQKEIVGFLVTVSSIIFGVMGAWLSITKVELQNGIDTATTNEVANIYMARARAMIEPITLSSLVLITSIIFMFSYPIISALCIDEEIKKLALSFSFSLVSIMTSTLIYCLVVIIFYGASFLLDLSTKNQEKRADRMSEK
;
A
#
# COMPACT_ATOMS: atom_id res chain seq x y z
N MET A 1 0.86 -16.39 31.17
CA MET A 1 1.69 -17.02 30.12
C MET A 1 1.08 -16.99 28.71
N SER A 2 -0.25 -16.91 28.52
CA SER A 2 -0.83 -16.93 27.15
C SER A 2 -0.72 -15.63 26.35
N LYS A 3 -0.78 -14.45 27.00
CA LYS A 3 -0.69 -13.15 26.30
C LYS A 3 0.68 -12.87 25.66
N LEU A 4 1.77 -13.35 26.28
CA LEU A 4 3.13 -13.16 25.80
C LEU A 4 3.40 -13.97 24.51
N ASN A 5 2.93 -15.22 24.45
CA ASN A 5 3.05 -16.05 23.25
C ASN A 5 2.23 -15.50 22.08
N GLN A 6 1.00 -15.01 22.33
CA GLN A 6 0.20 -14.37 21.28
C GLN A 6 0.85 -13.08 20.73
N GLN A 7 1.52 -12.30 21.58
CA GLN A 7 2.22 -11.09 21.14
C GLN A 7 3.46 -11.41 20.30
N ILE A 8 4.23 -12.44 20.69
CA ILE A 8 5.43 -12.88 19.96
C ILE A 8 5.05 -13.48 18.60
N GLU A 9 3.99 -14.27 18.54
CA GLU A 9 3.54 -14.90 17.30
C GLU A 9 3.05 -13.83 16.28
N LYS A 10 2.37 -12.79 16.76
CA LYS A 10 1.93 -11.65 15.94
C LYS A 10 3.10 -10.85 15.37
N THR A 11 4.09 -10.48 16.19
CA THR A 11 5.26 -9.71 15.74
C THR A 11 6.16 -10.51 14.81
N TRP A 12 6.23 -11.84 15.00
CA TRP A 12 6.97 -12.74 14.14
C TRP A 12 6.31 -12.88 12.75
N LEU A 13 4.98 -13.01 12.70
CA LEU A 13 4.22 -13.02 11.45
C LEU A 13 4.33 -11.70 10.67
N GLU A 14 4.21 -10.56 11.35
CA GLU A 14 4.36 -9.24 10.71
C GLU A 14 5.76 -9.02 10.13
N THR A 15 6.79 -9.43 10.87
CA THR A 15 8.18 -9.29 10.44
C THR A 15 8.48 -10.19 9.24
N ASN A 16 8.07 -11.45 9.28
CA ASN A 16 8.29 -12.39 8.19
C ASN A 16 7.52 -12.05 6.93
N THR A 17 6.30 -11.51 7.05
CA THR A 17 5.52 -11.07 5.89
C THR A 17 6.19 -9.87 5.21
N LYS A 18 6.67 -8.89 5.99
CA LYS A 18 7.44 -7.74 5.45
C LYS A 18 8.74 -8.19 4.79
N LEU A 19 9.43 -9.16 5.38
CA LEU A 19 10.65 -9.74 4.82
C LEU A 19 10.38 -10.49 3.51
N LEU A 20 9.31 -11.28 3.44
CA LEU A 20 8.90 -12.00 2.22
C LEU A 20 8.56 -11.04 1.09
N VAL A 21 7.79 -9.99 1.38
CA VAL A 21 7.43 -8.94 0.39
C VAL A 21 8.68 -8.17 -0.05
N PHE A 22 9.59 -7.86 0.87
CA PHE A 22 10.85 -7.21 0.51
C PHE A 22 11.70 -8.11 -0.40
N PHE A 23 11.83 -9.39 -0.08
CA PHE A 23 12.62 -10.34 -0.87
C PHE A 23 11.99 -10.59 -2.25
N SER A 24 10.66 -10.72 -2.32
CA SER A 24 9.95 -10.86 -3.59
C SER A 24 10.10 -9.61 -4.46
N THR A 25 10.00 -8.43 -3.86
CA THR A 25 10.16 -7.14 -4.55
C THR A 25 11.59 -6.96 -5.06
N ALA A 26 12.59 -7.31 -4.25
CA ALA A 26 14.00 -7.27 -4.65
C ALA A 26 14.29 -8.25 -5.79
N MET A 27 13.74 -9.47 -5.72
CA MET A 27 13.91 -10.47 -6.79
C MET A 27 13.29 -9.98 -8.10
N VAL A 28 12.06 -9.45 -8.04
CA VAL A 28 11.36 -8.86 -9.19
C VAL A 28 12.13 -7.67 -9.77
N ALA A 29 12.70 -6.81 -8.93
CA ALA A 29 13.53 -5.68 -9.38
C ALA A 29 14.83 -6.13 -10.09
N ILE A 30 15.50 -7.17 -9.58
CA ILE A 30 16.72 -7.72 -10.18
C ILE A 30 16.40 -8.36 -11.53
N PHE A 31 15.35 -9.19 -11.60
CA PHE A 31 14.89 -9.77 -12.86
C PHE A 31 14.50 -8.69 -13.87
N SER A 32 13.75 -7.68 -13.44
CA SER A 32 13.40 -6.55 -14.29
C SER A 32 14.62 -5.77 -14.76
N PHE A 33 15.65 -5.58 -13.94
CA PHE A 33 16.87 -4.91 -14.39
C PHE A 33 17.63 -5.72 -15.45
N CYS A 34 17.74 -7.04 -15.29
CA CYS A 34 18.44 -7.91 -16.24
C CYS A 34 17.73 -8.01 -17.60
N TYR A 35 16.39 -7.96 -17.63
CA TYR A 35 15.59 -8.09 -18.86
C TYR A 35 15.00 -6.77 -19.36
N GLY A 36 15.24 -5.66 -18.66
CA GLY A 36 14.62 -4.36 -18.94
C GLY A 36 15.01 -3.73 -20.27
N ASP A 37 16.20 -4.06 -20.80
CA ASP A 37 16.67 -3.61 -22.11
C ASP A 37 15.81 -4.12 -23.28
N GLN A 38 15.10 -5.24 -23.09
CA GLN A 38 14.26 -5.82 -24.13
C GLN A 38 12.87 -5.18 -24.22
N VAL A 39 12.51 -4.34 -23.25
CA VAL A 39 11.18 -3.73 -23.17
C VAL A 39 11.18 -2.40 -23.90
N ALA A 40 10.37 -2.29 -24.96
CA ALA A 40 10.20 -1.05 -25.70
C ALA A 40 9.71 0.09 -24.78
N GLY A 41 10.34 1.26 -24.87
CA GLY A 41 9.99 2.44 -24.05
C GLY A 41 8.51 2.86 -24.14
N LYS A 42 7.86 2.60 -25.28
CA LYS A 42 6.41 2.83 -25.45
C LYS A 42 5.59 1.97 -24.48
N THR A 43 5.93 0.69 -24.33
CA THR A 43 5.26 -0.22 -23.41
C THR A 43 5.51 0.19 -21.96
N GLN A 44 6.72 0.67 -21.64
CA GLN A 44 7.02 1.21 -20.30
C GLN A 44 6.12 2.41 -19.96
N LYS A 45 5.89 3.32 -20.92
CA LYS A 45 5.00 4.47 -20.73
C LYS A 45 3.54 4.04 -20.47
N GLU A 46 3.05 3.04 -21.19
CA GLU A 46 1.71 2.49 -20.99
C GLU A 46 1.56 1.87 -19.59
N ILE A 47 2.56 1.10 -19.14
CA ILE A 47 2.61 0.52 -17.79
C ILE A 47 2.58 1.64 -16.74
N VAL A 48 3.41 2.67 -16.88
CA VAL A 48 3.41 3.82 -15.95
C VAL A 48 2.06 4.52 -15.91
N GLY A 49 1.36 4.62 -17.04
CA GLY A 49 0.00 5.16 -17.07
C GLY A 49 -0.98 4.35 -16.24
N PHE A 50 -0.89 3.03 -16.33
CA PHE A 50 -1.66 2.14 -15.47
C PHE A 50 -1.29 2.32 -13.98
N LEU A 51 0.00 2.48 -13.65
CA LEU A 51 0.45 2.76 -12.28
C LEU A 51 -0.17 4.06 -11.73
N VAL A 52 -0.23 5.13 -12.53
CA VAL A 52 -0.89 6.39 -12.14
C VAL A 52 -2.36 6.16 -11.83
N THR A 53 -3.07 5.40 -12.67
CA THR A 53 -4.49 5.08 -12.44
C THR A 53 -4.69 4.28 -11.15
N VAL A 54 -3.94 3.19 -10.97
CA VAL A 54 -4.08 2.32 -9.78
C VAL A 54 -3.70 3.07 -8.50
N SER A 55 -2.60 3.82 -8.51
CA SER A 55 -2.20 4.64 -7.36
C SER A 55 -3.23 5.71 -7.00
N SER A 56 -3.85 6.35 -8.00
CA SER A 56 -4.94 7.32 -7.77
C SER A 56 -6.17 6.68 -7.12
N ILE A 57 -6.55 5.47 -7.55
CA ILE A 57 -7.65 4.70 -6.95
C ILE A 57 -7.33 4.38 -5.49
N ILE A 58 -6.14 3.85 -5.22
CA ILE A 58 -5.70 3.52 -3.85
C ILE A 58 -5.74 4.76 -2.96
N PHE A 59 -5.18 5.88 -3.44
CA PHE A 59 -5.16 7.13 -2.71
C PHE A 59 -6.58 7.62 -2.37
N GLY A 60 -7.50 7.56 -3.34
CA GLY A 60 -8.90 7.96 -3.14
C GLY A 60 -9.65 7.06 -2.16
N VAL A 61 -9.55 5.73 -2.33
CA VAL A 61 -10.22 4.75 -1.46
C VAL A 61 -9.71 4.87 -0.02
N MET A 62 -8.39 4.96 0.19
CA MET A 62 -7.84 5.07 1.53
C MET A 62 -8.10 6.43 2.17
N GLY A 63 -8.12 7.52 1.39
CA GLY A 63 -8.52 8.83 1.88
C GLY A 63 -9.96 8.84 2.40
N ALA A 64 -10.88 8.22 1.65
CA ALA A 64 -12.27 8.05 2.09
C ALA A 64 -12.37 7.18 3.35
N TRP A 65 -11.60 6.09 3.39
CA TRP A 65 -11.59 5.17 4.52
C TRP A 65 -11.06 5.81 5.82
N LEU A 66 -10.00 6.60 5.73
CA LEU A 66 -9.47 7.39 6.85
C LEU A 66 -10.50 8.41 7.34
N SER A 67 -11.24 9.05 6.42
CA SER A 67 -12.31 10.00 6.78
C SER A 67 -13.44 9.33 7.59
N ILE A 68 -13.86 8.13 7.18
CA ILE A 68 -14.90 7.35 7.88
C ILE A 68 -14.42 6.92 9.27
N THR A 69 -13.21 6.37 9.35
CA THR A 69 -12.65 5.83 10.60
C THR A 69 -12.16 6.92 11.55
N LYS A 70 -11.94 8.16 11.08
CA LYS A 70 -11.46 9.29 11.90
C LYS A 70 -12.30 9.50 13.16
N VAL A 71 -13.62 9.49 13.05
CA VAL A 71 -14.52 9.73 14.19
C VAL A 71 -14.43 8.59 15.20
N GLU A 72 -14.35 7.34 14.73
CA GLU A 72 -14.17 6.16 15.59
C GLU A 72 -12.82 6.20 16.33
N LEU A 73 -11.75 6.55 15.61
CA LEU A 73 -10.41 6.67 16.18
C LEU A 73 -10.34 7.80 17.22
N GLN A 74 -10.91 8.96 16.91
CA GLN A 74 -10.92 10.10 17.82
C GLN A 74 -11.72 9.79 19.09
N ASN A 75 -12.93 9.26 18.95
CA ASN A 75 -13.74 8.84 20.09
C ASN A 75 -13.04 7.74 20.90
N GLY A 76 -12.38 6.79 20.24
CA GLY A 76 -11.63 5.72 20.90
C GLY A 76 -10.42 6.24 21.70
N ILE A 77 -9.78 7.31 21.24
CA ILE A 77 -8.70 8.00 21.97
C ILE A 77 -9.26 8.80 23.14
N ASP A 78 -10.33 9.56 22.92
CA ASP A 78 -10.93 10.43 23.94
C ASP A 78 -11.58 9.65 25.09
N THR A 79 -12.09 8.44 24.79
CA THR A 79 -12.70 7.53 25.79
C THR A 79 -11.71 6.53 26.39
N ALA A 80 -10.44 6.54 25.97
CA ALA A 80 -9.44 5.61 26.47
C ALA A 80 -9.13 5.89 27.95
N THR A 81 -9.36 4.90 28.80
CA THR A 81 -9.07 4.96 30.24
C THR A 81 -7.57 4.81 30.56
N THR A 82 -6.78 4.31 29.59
CA THR A 82 -5.35 4.07 29.74
C THR A 82 -4.58 4.48 28.49
N ASN A 83 -3.31 4.88 28.67
CA ASN A 83 -2.41 5.23 27.57
C ASN A 83 -2.16 4.05 26.61
N GLU A 84 -2.25 2.81 27.08
CA GLU A 84 -2.11 1.62 26.24
C GLU A 84 -3.26 1.51 25.23
N VAL A 85 -4.50 1.77 25.65
CA VAL A 85 -5.66 1.73 24.77
C VAL A 85 -5.62 2.87 23.74
N ALA A 86 -5.23 4.08 24.16
CA ALA A 86 -5.03 5.20 23.25
C ALA A 86 -3.95 4.90 22.19
N ASN A 87 -2.86 4.24 22.58
CA ASN A 87 -1.79 3.83 21.67
C ASN A 87 -2.25 2.81 20.60
N ILE A 88 -3.20 1.93 20.93
CA ILE A 88 -3.75 0.97 19.94
C ILE A 88 -4.51 1.71 18.84
N TYR A 89 -5.37 2.68 19.20
CA TYR A 89 -6.08 3.49 18.22
C TYR A 89 -5.13 4.34 17.38
N MET A 90 -4.10 4.93 18.00
CA MET A 90 -3.05 5.67 17.27
C MET A 90 -2.24 4.76 16.33
N ALA A 91 -1.94 3.53 16.74
CA ALA A 91 -1.26 2.56 15.88
C ALA A 91 -2.12 2.18 14.67
N ARG A 92 -3.44 1.98 14.86
CA ARG A 92 -4.39 1.74 13.77
C ARG A 92 -4.42 2.91 12.79
N ALA A 93 -4.48 4.15 13.29
CA ALA A 93 -4.42 5.35 12.44
C ALA A 93 -3.12 5.41 11.63
N ARG A 94 -1.96 5.16 12.26
CA ARG A 94 -0.65 5.15 11.58
C ARG A 94 -0.56 4.08 10.50
N ALA A 95 -1.10 2.90 10.74
CA ALA A 95 -1.08 1.81 9.78
C ALA A 95 -1.92 2.09 8.52
N MET A 96 -2.87 3.03 8.58
CA MET A 96 -3.62 3.51 7.41
C MET A 96 -2.89 4.62 6.64
N ILE A 97 -2.03 5.39 7.31
CA ILE A 97 -1.23 6.45 6.69
C ILE A 97 -0.14 5.86 5.81
N GLU A 98 0.50 4.76 6.23
CA GLU A 98 1.57 4.09 5.48
C GLU A 98 1.19 3.79 4.01
N PRO A 99 0.12 3.03 3.69
CA PRO A 99 -0.27 2.76 2.31
C PRO A 99 -0.70 4.02 1.54
N ILE A 100 -1.28 5.04 2.20
CA ILE A 100 -1.59 6.33 1.57
C ILE A 100 -0.29 6.98 1.09
N THR A 101 0.69 7.13 1.99
CA THR A 101 1.98 7.78 1.66
C THR A 101 2.74 7.03 0.58
N LEU A 102 2.78 5.69 0.62
CA LEU A 102 3.40 4.88 -0.42
C LEU A 102 2.72 5.06 -1.78
N SER A 103 1.39 5.03 -1.82
CA SER A 103 0.65 5.24 -3.07
C SER A 103 0.85 6.65 -3.65
N SER A 104 0.89 7.68 -2.81
CA SER A 104 1.19 9.05 -3.23
C SER A 104 2.60 9.20 -3.76
N LEU A 105 3.59 8.56 -3.12
CA LEU A 105 4.96 8.58 -3.60
C LEU A 105 5.06 7.92 -4.98
N VAL A 106 4.43 6.75 -5.15
CA VAL A 106 4.38 6.07 -6.46
C VAL A 106 3.71 6.94 -7.51
N LEU A 107 2.61 7.61 -7.17
CA LEU A 107 1.90 8.53 -8.07
C LEU A 107 2.82 9.68 -8.52
N ILE A 108 3.44 10.39 -7.58
CA ILE A 108 4.31 11.54 -7.86
C ILE A 108 5.47 11.13 -8.77
N THR A 109 6.16 10.04 -8.42
CA THR A 109 7.29 9.56 -9.21
C THR A 109 6.85 9.06 -10.59
N SER A 110 5.66 8.46 -10.72
CA SER A 110 5.10 8.04 -12.01
C SER A 110 4.76 9.22 -12.92
N ILE A 111 4.23 10.30 -12.34
CA ILE A 111 3.95 11.55 -13.07
C ILE A 111 5.25 12.20 -13.56
N ILE A 112 6.26 12.28 -12.69
CA ILE A 112 7.59 12.77 -13.06
C ILE A 112 8.14 11.94 -14.23
N PHE A 113 8.05 10.61 -14.15
CA PHE A 113 8.50 9.70 -15.21
C PHE A 113 7.79 9.96 -16.55
N MET A 114 6.47 10.13 -16.54
CA MET A 114 5.70 10.46 -17.73
C MET A 114 6.14 11.78 -18.37
N PHE A 115 6.48 12.78 -17.55
CA PHE A 115 6.94 14.07 -18.03
C PHE A 115 8.39 14.02 -18.55
N SER A 116 9.25 13.20 -17.95
CA SER A 116 10.63 13.00 -18.38
C SER A 116 10.75 12.20 -19.67
N TYR A 117 9.84 11.27 -19.96
CA TYR A 117 9.87 10.44 -21.17
C TYR A 117 10.02 11.23 -22.50
N PRO A 118 9.16 12.24 -22.82
CA PRO A 118 9.30 13.02 -24.05
C PRO A 118 10.60 13.83 -24.10
N ILE A 119 11.12 14.29 -22.96
CA ILE A 119 12.38 15.04 -22.87
C ILE A 119 13.55 14.15 -23.25
N ILE A 120 13.60 12.93 -22.68
CA ILE A 120 14.65 11.96 -22.99
C ILE A 120 14.58 11.51 -24.45
N SER A 121 13.37 11.28 -24.97
CA SER A 121 13.18 10.88 -26.37
C SER A 121 13.57 11.97 -27.37
N ALA A 122 13.60 13.23 -26.97
CA ALA A 122 14.01 14.35 -27.83
C ALA A 122 15.53 14.57 -27.85
N LEU A 123 16.26 14.02 -26.88
CA LEU A 123 17.72 14.06 -26.84
C LEU A 123 18.28 12.93 -27.71
N CYS A 124 19.13 13.25 -28.68
CA CYS A 124 19.87 12.27 -29.48
C CYS A 124 20.97 11.61 -28.63
N ILE A 125 20.57 10.75 -27.69
CA ILE A 125 21.45 10.04 -26.76
C ILE A 125 22.07 8.82 -27.46
N ASP A 126 23.31 8.52 -27.11
CA ASP A 126 24.04 7.33 -27.55
C ASP A 126 23.31 6.03 -27.16
N GLU A 127 23.41 4.99 -27.99
CA GLU A 127 22.62 3.77 -27.85
C GLU A 127 22.95 3.01 -26.54
N GLU A 128 24.19 3.08 -26.04
CA GLU A 128 24.54 2.44 -24.76
C GLU A 128 23.87 3.08 -23.54
N ILE A 129 23.83 4.42 -23.50
CA ILE A 129 23.21 5.17 -22.40
C ILE A 129 21.70 4.94 -22.41
N LYS A 130 21.10 4.85 -23.59
CA LYS A 130 19.67 4.57 -23.78
C LYS A 130 19.27 3.20 -23.23
N LYS A 131 20.08 2.16 -23.47
CA LYS A 131 19.85 0.81 -22.92
C LYS A 131 19.91 0.79 -21.39
N LEU A 132 20.91 1.46 -20.81
CA LEU A 132 21.04 1.58 -19.37
C LEU A 132 19.84 2.34 -18.76
N ALA A 133 19.43 3.44 -19.39
CA ALA A 133 18.27 4.22 -18.96
C ALA A 133 16.97 3.40 -19.01
N LEU A 134 16.76 2.61 -20.06
CA LEU A 134 15.60 1.71 -20.20
C LEU A 134 15.56 0.59 -19.17
N SER A 135 16.72 0.02 -18.85
CA SER A 135 16.83 -1.04 -17.83
C SER A 135 16.59 -0.48 -16.43
N PHE A 136 17.13 0.70 -16.14
CA PHE A 136 16.91 1.40 -14.88
C PHE A 136 15.46 1.83 -14.69
N SER A 137 14.85 2.42 -15.72
CA SER A 137 13.44 2.81 -15.69
C SER A 137 12.52 1.62 -15.47
N PHE A 138 12.75 0.50 -16.17
CA PHE A 138 11.92 -0.69 -16.02
C PHE A 138 12.04 -1.31 -14.63
N SER A 139 13.25 -1.35 -14.06
CA SER A 139 13.45 -1.79 -12.68
C SER A 139 12.68 -0.91 -11.69
N LEU A 140 12.75 0.41 -11.85
CA LEU A 140 12.02 1.36 -11.00
C LEU A 140 10.50 1.16 -11.10
N VAL A 141 9.96 1.01 -12.31
CA VAL A 141 8.53 0.74 -12.55
C VAL A 141 8.11 -0.59 -11.90
N SER A 142 8.98 -1.60 -11.94
CA SER A 142 8.73 -2.91 -11.34
C SER A 142 8.66 -2.86 -9.81
N ILE A 143 9.55 -2.09 -9.17
CA ILE A 143 9.51 -1.82 -7.71
C ILE A 143 8.22 -1.11 -7.34
N MET A 144 7.83 -0.09 -8.10
CA MET A 144 6.59 0.65 -7.87
C MET A 144 5.35 -0.24 -8.01
N THR A 145 5.33 -1.10 -9.03
CA THR A 145 4.24 -2.05 -9.26
C THR A 145 4.09 -3.01 -8.09
N SER A 146 5.20 -3.57 -7.61
CA SER A 146 5.22 -4.46 -6.44
C SER A 146 4.74 -3.73 -5.18
N THR A 147 5.15 -2.48 -4.99
CA THR A 147 4.70 -1.64 -3.87
C THR A 147 3.19 -1.38 -3.93
N LEU A 148 2.63 -1.14 -5.11
CA LEU A 148 1.18 -0.95 -5.28
C LEU A 148 0.39 -2.24 -5.04
N ILE A 149 0.92 -3.39 -5.46
CA ILE A 149 0.29 -4.70 -5.14
C ILE A 149 0.24 -4.91 -3.64
N TYR A 150 1.33 -4.63 -2.91
CA TYR A 150 1.34 -4.67 -1.46
C TYR A 150 0.27 -3.73 -0.86
N CYS A 151 0.21 -2.48 -1.33
CA CYS A 151 -0.81 -1.54 -0.88
C CYS A 151 -2.23 -2.06 -1.13
N LEU A 152 -2.52 -2.65 -2.29
CA LEU A 152 -3.83 -3.23 -2.62
C LEU A 152 -4.21 -4.34 -1.63
N VAL A 153 -3.28 -5.26 -1.34
CA VAL A 153 -3.51 -6.35 -0.38
C VAL A 153 -3.85 -5.79 0.99
N VAL A 154 -3.07 -4.81 1.48
CA VAL A 154 -3.32 -4.15 2.77
C VAL A 154 -4.71 -3.51 2.81
N ILE A 155 -5.11 -2.80 1.75
CA ILE A 155 -6.42 -2.15 1.66
C ILE A 155 -7.56 -3.17 1.72
N ILE A 156 -7.43 -4.30 1.01
CA ILE A 156 -8.44 -5.36 1.03
C ILE A 156 -8.61 -5.91 2.44
N PHE A 157 -7.52 -6.18 3.16
CA PHE A 157 -7.59 -6.67 4.53
C PHE A 157 -8.22 -5.65 5.50
N TYR A 158 -7.87 -4.37 5.38
CA TYR A 158 -8.51 -3.32 6.16
C TYR A 158 -10.01 -3.18 5.85
N GLY A 159 -10.38 -3.22 4.57
CA GLY A 159 -11.77 -3.21 4.13
C GLY A 159 -12.56 -4.39 4.71
N ALA A 160 -12.02 -5.61 4.58
CA ALA A 160 -12.65 -6.82 5.06
C ALA A 160 -12.83 -6.83 6.59
N SER A 161 -11.78 -6.48 7.34
CA SER A 161 -11.85 -6.45 8.82
C SER A 161 -12.92 -5.49 9.34
N PHE A 162 -13.03 -4.30 8.75
CA PHE A 162 -14.06 -3.33 9.13
C PHE A 162 -15.49 -3.80 8.79
N LEU A 163 -15.70 -4.41 7.62
CA LEU A 163 -17.00 -4.96 7.26
C LEU A 163 -17.43 -6.09 8.22
N LEU A 164 -16.47 -6.92 8.65
CA LEU A 164 -16.71 -7.94 9.66
C LEU A 164 -17.03 -7.32 11.03
N ASP A 165 -16.28 -6.30 11.47
CA ASP A 165 -16.56 -5.58 12.72
C ASP A 165 -17.97 -4.96 12.72
N LEU A 166 -18.38 -4.34 11.61
CA LEU A 166 -19.72 -3.80 11.45
C LEU A 166 -20.80 -4.88 11.47
N SER A 167 -20.55 -6.02 10.81
CA SER A 167 -21.46 -7.16 10.78
C SER A 167 -21.70 -7.70 12.19
N THR A 168 -20.62 -7.92 12.96
CA THR A 168 -20.68 -8.41 14.34
C THR A 168 -21.45 -7.43 15.24
N LYS A 169 -21.12 -6.12 15.21
CA LYS A 169 -21.84 -5.10 15.98
C LYS A 169 -23.33 -5.03 15.64
N ASN A 170 -23.69 -5.27 14.37
CA ASN A 170 -25.09 -5.30 13.95
C ASN A 170 -25.83 -6.56 14.42
N GLN A 171 -25.14 -7.71 14.47
CA GLN A 171 -25.71 -8.96 15.00
C GLN A 171 -25.95 -8.87 16.51
N GLU A 172 -24.99 -8.33 17.27
CA GLU A 172 -25.15 -8.10 18.72
C GLU A 172 -26.35 -7.20 19.02
N LYS A 173 -26.45 -6.04 18.34
CA LYS A 173 -27.60 -5.14 18.49
C LYS A 173 -28.94 -5.79 18.12
N ARG A 174 -28.96 -6.76 17.21
CA ARG A 174 -30.18 -7.50 16.88
C ARG A 174 -30.53 -8.52 17.96
N ALA A 175 -29.54 -9.19 18.54
CA ALA A 175 -29.74 -10.11 19.65
C ALA A 175 -30.30 -9.39 20.88
N ASP A 176 -29.74 -8.24 21.25
CA ASP A 176 -30.19 -7.45 22.41
C ASP A 176 -31.67 -7.02 22.28
N ARG A 177 -32.07 -6.56 21.09
CA ARG A 177 -33.46 -6.17 20.80
C ARG A 177 -34.45 -7.33 20.86
N MET A 178 -33.97 -8.57 20.69
CA MET A 178 -34.80 -9.76 20.83
C MET A 178 -34.87 -10.25 22.28
N SER A 179 -33.85 -9.99 23.11
CA SER A 179 -33.87 -10.33 24.54
C SER A 179 -34.66 -9.34 25.41
N GLU A 180 -34.90 -8.11 24.95
CA GLU A 180 -35.73 -7.12 25.64
C GLU A 180 -37.25 -7.28 25.40
N LYS A 181 -37.66 -8.25 24.57
CA LYS A 181 -39.07 -8.59 24.33
C LYS A 181 -39.47 -9.85 25.07
#